data_AF-V4TVU8-F1
#
_entry.id   AF-V4TVU8-F1
#
_cell.length_a   1.000
_cell.length_b   1.000
_cell.length_c   1.000
_cell.angle_alpha   90.00
_cell.angle_beta   90.00
_cell.angle_gamma   90.00
#
_symmetry.space_group_name_H-M   'P 1'
#
loop_
_entity.id
_entity.type
_entity.pdbx_description
1 polymer ?
#
loop_
_entity_poly.entity_id
_entity_poly.type
_entity_poly.pdbx_seq_one_letter_code
_entity_poly.pdbx_strand_id
1 'polypeptide(L)'
;KITDIENNPLQIVVVETRSSGRITPANLSQPIKILMVVLDWDFPSGDHDDWSQEEFESNIVKERIGKQPLLTGDVNVTIRNGVAPVEDIEFTDNSSWIRSRKFKISAKVAQGNYHGVRICEAITEAFVVKDHRGELYKKHHPQMLEDEVWRLEKIGRSGTFYKKLTASGIKTVQDFLKMSIVEPQKLRRILGTGMSEKMWEATIKHARTCIMGNKLYIFRGPNSIIFLNPICQVVRATINGQTFLTRDLPNLNG
;
A
#
# COMPACT_ATOMS: atom_id res chain seq x y z
N LYS A 1 -12.01 -2.12 -4.44
CA LYS A 1 -12.23 -2.77 -5.74
C LYS A 1 -11.09 -3.71 -6.05
N ILE A 2 -11.43 -4.95 -6.38
CA ILE A 2 -10.48 -6.01 -6.73
C ILE A 2 -10.36 -6.07 -8.24
N THR A 3 -9.14 -6.11 -8.76
CA THR A 3 -8.81 -6.20 -10.18
C THR A 3 -7.72 -7.25 -10.38
N ASP A 4 -7.48 -7.66 -11.61
CA ASP A 4 -6.31 -8.46 -11.96
C ASP A 4 -5.01 -7.63 -11.86
N ILE A 5 -3.87 -8.26 -12.19
CA ILE A 5 -2.54 -7.65 -12.18
C ILE A 5 -2.36 -6.52 -13.21
N GLU A 6 -3.23 -6.43 -14.21
CA GLU A 6 -3.25 -5.40 -15.26
C GLU A 6 -4.31 -4.30 -14.99
N ASN A 7 -4.99 -4.35 -13.84
CA ASN A 7 -6.11 -3.50 -13.45
C ASN A 7 -7.39 -3.71 -14.28
N ASN A 8 -7.57 -4.86 -14.92
CA ASN A 8 -8.83 -5.20 -15.57
C ASN A 8 -9.84 -5.79 -14.56
N PRO A 9 -11.15 -5.72 -14.87
CA PRO A 9 -12.17 -6.46 -14.13
C PRO A 9 -11.88 -7.97 -14.15
N LEU A 10 -12.22 -8.66 -13.06
CA LEU A 10 -12.07 -10.11 -13.00
C LEU A 10 -13.03 -10.77 -13.99
N GLN A 11 -12.65 -11.93 -14.51
CA GLN A 11 -13.51 -12.75 -15.36
C GLN A 11 -13.62 -14.15 -14.79
N ILE A 12 -14.84 -14.69 -14.81
CA ILE A 12 -15.10 -16.09 -14.49
C ILE A 12 -15.32 -16.81 -15.82
N VAL A 13 -14.53 -17.85 -16.06
CA VAL A 13 -14.60 -18.67 -17.27
C VAL A 13 -14.83 -20.11 -16.85
N VAL A 14 -15.91 -20.72 -17.35
CA VAL A 14 -16.13 -22.16 -17.25
C VAL A 14 -15.38 -22.81 -18.41
N VAL A 15 -14.47 -23.73 -18.10
CA VAL A 15 -13.64 -24.41 -19.10
C VAL A 15 -13.94 -25.90 -19.11
N GLU A 16 -13.87 -26.52 -20.30
CA GLU A 16 -13.97 -27.97 -20.41
C GLU A 16 -12.58 -28.62 -20.24
N THR A 17 -12.45 -29.47 -19.21
CA THR A 17 -11.20 -30.12 -18.81
C THR A 17 -10.62 -31.11 -19.84
N ARG A 18 -11.40 -31.47 -20.87
CA ARG A 18 -10.99 -32.39 -21.95
C ARG A 18 -10.05 -31.73 -22.98
N SER A 19 -9.88 -30.41 -22.90
CA SER A 19 -9.05 -29.63 -23.84
C SER A 19 -7.57 -29.77 -23.48
N SER A 20 -6.74 -30.19 -24.43
CA SER A 20 -5.30 -30.44 -24.31
C SER A 20 -4.44 -29.17 -24.05
N GLY A 21 -4.74 -28.42 -23.00
CA GLY A 21 -4.04 -27.18 -22.61
C GLY A 21 -4.57 -25.90 -23.25
N ARG A 22 -5.64 -25.97 -24.06
CA ARG A 22 -6.34 -24.78 -24.59
C ARG A 22 -7.51 -24.40 -23.70
N ILE A 23 -7.40 -23.26 -23.02
CA ILE A 23 -8.48 -22.62 -22.26
C ILE A 23 -9.52 -22.12 -23.27
N THR A 24 -10.58 -22.90 -23.49
CA THR A 24 -11.73 -22.49 -24.32
C THR A 24 -12.98 -22.46 -23.45
N PRO A 25 -13.79 -21.38 -23.50
CA PRO A 25 -15.04 -21.33 -22.74
C PRO A 25 -15.96 -22.49 -23.12
N ALA A 26 -16.55 -23.12 -22.10
CA ALA A 26 -17.52 -24.18 -22.27
C ALA A 26 -18.80 -23.61 -22.92
N ASN A 27 -19.35 -24.34 -23.89
CA ASN A 27 -20.63 -23.98 -24.48
C ASN A 27 -21.76 -24.42 -23.55
N LEU A 28 -22.28 -23.48 -22.76
CA LEU A 28 -23.34 -23.74 -21.80
C LEU A 28 -24.72 -23.63 -22.47
N SER A 29 -25.52 -24.70 -22.38
CA SER A 29 -26.89 -24.72 -22.90
C SER A 29 -27.87 -23.85 -22.09
N GLN A 30 -27.51 -23.49 -20.86
CA GLN A 30 -28.31 -22.66 -19.97
C GLN A 30 -27.43 -21.73 -19.11
N PRO A 31 -27.94 -20.57 -18.69
CA PRO A 31 -27.21 -19.69 -17.78
C PRO A 31 -26.95 -20.36 -16.41
N ILE A 32 -25.78 -20.12 -15.85
CA ILE A 32 -25.38 -20.67 -14.55
C ILE A 32 -25.14 -19.53 -13.56
N LYS A 33 -25.76 -19.62 -12.38
CA LYS A 33 -25.49 -18.70 -11.27
C LYS A 33 -24.27 -19.18 -10.50
N ILE A 34 -23.33 -18.27 -10.33
CA ILE A 34 -22.12 -18.43 -9.55
C ILE A 34 -22.20 -17.55 -8.32
N LEU A 35 -21.82 -18.11 -7.18
CA LEU A 35 -21.65 -17.42 -5.92
C LEU A 35 -20.16 -17.24 -5.65
N MET A 36 -19.77 -16.01 -5.34
CA MET A 36 -18.44 -15.65 -4.89
C MET A 36 -18.36 -15.77 -3.37
N VAL A 37 -17.38 -16.50 -2.87
CA VAL A 37 -17.16 -16.73 -1.44
C VAL A 37 -15.70 -16.50 -1.06
N VAL A 38 -15.44 -16.32 0.24
CA VAL A 38 -14.08 -16.19 0.79
C VAL A 38 -13.68 -17.50 1.42
N LEU A 39 -12.47 -17.96 1.14
CA LEU A 39 -11.87 -19.15 1.75
C LEU A 39 -10.65 -18.78 2.60
N ASP A 40 -10.32 -19.63 3.59
CA ASP A 40 -9.06 -19.53 4.31
C ASP A 40 -7.88 -19.89 3.37
N TRP A 41 -6.70 -19.37 3.70
CA TRP A 41 -5.44 -19.61 2.98
C TRP A 41 -5.12 -21.08 2.79
N ASP A 42 -5.40 -21.88 3.83
CA ASP A 42 -4.92 -23.26 3.96
C ASP A 42 -5.75 -24.27 3.15
N PHE A 43 -6.82 -23.82 2.50
CA PHE A 43 -7.67 -24.64 1.65
C PHE A 43 -7.34 -24.45 0.16
N PRO A 44 -7.29 -25.52 -0.65
CA PRO A 44 -7.37 -26.93 -0.27
C PRO A 44 -6.13 -27.38 0.51
N SER A 45 -6.29 -28.34 1.42
CA SER A 45 -5.16 -28.87 2.18
C SER A 45 -4.36 -29.86 1.33
N GLY A 46 -3.19 -29.45 0.86
CA GLY A 46 -2.28 -30.27 0.04
C GLY A 46 -2.47 -30.08 -1.48
N ASP A 47 -1.80 -30.92 -2.27
CA ASP A 47 -1.72 -30.80 -3.73
C ASP A 47 -2.86 -31.55 -4.46
N HIS A 48 -4.03 -31.64 -3.85
CA HIS A 48 -5.17 -32.35 -4.43
C HIS A 48 -6.25 -31.34 -4.86
N ASP A 49 -6.76 -31.52 -6.08
CA ASP A 49 -7.80 -30.66 -6.67
C ASP A 49 -9.22 -31.25 -6.49
N ASP A 50 -9.36 -32.28 -5.64
CA ASP A 50 -10.59 -33.04 -5.44
C ASP A 50 -11.07 -33.02 -3.99
N TRP A 51 -11.81 -31.98 -3.59
CA TRP A 51 -12.45 -31.89 -2.28
C TRP A 51 -13.93 -32.29 -2.33
N SER A 52 -14.46 -32.67 -1.16
CA SER A 52 -15.91 -32.83 -0.95
C SER A 52 -16.61 -31.47 -0.84
N GLN A 53 -17.92 -31.45 -1.10
CA GLN A 53 -18.71 -30.23 -0.92
C GLN A 53 -18.70 -29.80 0.55
N GLU A 54 -18.80 -30.74 1.48
CA GLU A 54 -18.79 -30.48 2.92
C GLU A 54 -17.48 -29.85 3.37
N GLU A 55 -16.35 -30.37 2.87
CA GLU A 55 -15.02 -29.83 3.14
C GLU A 55 -14.90 -28.40 2.61
N PHE A 56 -15.32 -28.15 1.37
CA PHE A 56 -15.33 -26.80 0.80
C PHE A 56 -16.18 -25.83 1.64
N GLU A 57 -17.42 -26.21 1.98
CA GLU A 57 -18.34 -25.35 2.73
C GLU A 57 -17.81 -25.05 4.14
N SER A 58 -17.09 -25.98 4.76
CA SER A 58 -16.48 -25.80 6.08
C SER A 58 -15.32 -24.79 6.08
N ASN A 59 -14.69 -24.56 4.92
CA ASN A 59 -13.57 -23.63 4.74
C ASN A 59 -14.00 -22.22 4.33
N ILE A 60 -15.31 -21.97 4.16
CA ILE A 60 -15.82 -20.63 3.87
C ILE A 60 -15.68 -19.73 5.10
N VAL A 61 -14.92 -18.66 4.93
CA VAL A 61 -14.68 -17.66 5.98
C VAL A 61 -15.87 -16.72 6.06
N LYS A 62 -16.50 -16.66 7.23
CA LYS A 62 -17.56 -15.70 7.55
C LYS A 62 -17.01 -14.41 8.11
N GLU A 63 -17.80 -13.36 8.00
CA GLU A 63 -17.54 -12.08 8.64
C GLU A 63 -17.47 -12.17 10.17
N ARG A 64 -16.84 -11.18 10.80
CA ARG A 64 -16.84 -11.06 12.26
C ARG A 64 -18.24 -10.70 12.76
N ILE A 65 -18.55 -11.14 13.97
CA ILE A 65 -19.82 -10.82 14.64
C ILE A 65 -20.08 -9.30 14.59
N GLY A 66 -21.25 -8.91 14.08
CA GLY A 66 -21.68 -7.51 13.96
C GLY A 66 -21.06 -6.75 12.78
N LYS A 67 -20.43 -7.43 11.82
CA LYS A 67 -19.94 -6.84 10.57
C LYS A 67 -20.86 -7.17 9.39
N GLN A 68 -20.70 -6.42 8.31
CA GLN A 68 -21.30 -6.72 7.02
C GLN A 68 -20.65 -7.97 6.40
N PRO A 69 -21.29 -8.61 5.40
CA PRO A 69 -20.70 -9.72 4.66
C PRO A 69 -19.28 -9.41 4.20
N LEU A 70 -18.37 -10.38 4.33
CA LEU A 70 -16.94 -10.17 4.09
C LEU A 70 -16.63 -9.75 2.64
N LEU A 71 -17.45 -10.18 1.68
CA LEU A 71 -17.48 -9.70 0.30
C LEU A 71 -18.81 -9.02 0.00
N THR A 72 -18.77 -7.94 -0.80
CA THR A 72 -19.95 -7.24 -1.32
C THR A 72 -19.76 -6.87 -2.80
N GLY A 73 -20.84 -6.39 -3.42
CA GLY A 73 -20.95 -6.12 -4.85
C GLY A 73 -21.48 -7.32 -5.63
N ASP A 74 -20.85 -7.64 -6.75
CA ASP A 74 -21.11 -8.74 -7.70
C ASP A 74 -20.74 -10.11 -7.11
N VAL A 75 -21.27 -10.43 -5.93
CA VAL A 75 -21.06 -11.72 -5.28
C VAL A 75 -21.95 -12.82 -5.87
N ASN A 76 -22.99 -12.46 -6.63
CA ASN A 76 -23.84 -13.39 -7.37
C ASN A 76 -23.78 -13.05 -8.87
N VAL A 77 -23.05 -13.86 -9.63
CA VAL A 77 -22.77 -13.61 -11.05
C VAL A 77 -23.51 -14.63 -11.91
N THR A 78 -24.08 -14.21 -13.03
CA THR A 78 -24.71 -15.14 -13.99
C THR A 78 -23.80 -15.32 -15.21
N ILE A 79 -23.32 -16.54 -15.41
CA ILE A 79 -22.52 -16.92 -16.57
C ILE A 79 -23.43 -17.25 -17.76
N ARG A 80 -23.12 -16.65 -18.91
CA ARG A 80 -23.75 -16.93 -20.20
C ARG A 80 -22.66 -17.29 -21.20
N ASN A 81 -22.88 -18.35 -22.00
CA ASN A 81 -21.90 -18.83 -22.99
C ASN A 81 -20.50 -19.09 -22.39
N GLY A 82 -20.44 -19.55 -21.14
CA GLY A 82 -19.19 -19.94 -20.48
C GLY A 82 -18.35 -18.80 -19.87
N VAL A 83 -18.73 -17.53 -20.02
CA VAL A 83 -17.97 -16.39 -19.47
C VAL A 83 -18.88 -15.38 -18.75
N ALA A 84 -18.38 -14.76 -17.67
CA ALA A 84 -18.95 -13.54 -17.12
C ALA A 84 -17.87 -12.62 -16.53
N PRO A 85 -17.97 -11.29 -16.74
CA PRO A 85 -17.19 -10.32 -16.00
C PRO A 85 -17.71 -10.17 -14.56
N VAL A 86 -16.82 -9.77 -13.66
CA VAL A 86 -17.11 -9.34 -12.29
C VAL A 86 -16.59 -7.90 -12.17
N GLU A 87 -17.50 -6.94 -12.15
CA GLU A 87 -17.16 -5.52 -12.29
C GLU A 87 -16.92 -4.85 -10.94
N ASP A 88 -17.78 -5.18 -9.96
CA ASP A 88 -17.73 -4.56 -8.65
C ASP A 88 -17.66 -5.62 -7.57
N ILE A 89 -16.45 -5.93 -7.10
CA ILE A 89 -16.27 -6.80 -5.94
C ILE A 89 -15.25 -6.19 -4.98
N GLU A 90 -15.60 -6.23 -3.70
CA GLU A 90 -14.76 -5.67 -2.64
C GLU A 90 -14.88 -6.43 -1.32
N PHE A 91 -13.79 -6.38 -0.55
CA PHE A 91 -13.79 -6.82 0.83
C PHE A 91 -14.24 -5.72 1.77
N THR A 92 -15.10 -6.06 2.72
CA THR A 92 -15.59 -5.12 3.76
C THR A 92 -14.71 -5.09 5.01
N ASP A 93 -13.78 -6.05 5.13
CA ASP A 93 -12.83 -6.13 6.24
C ASP A 93 -11.44 -6.56 5.73
N ASN A 94 -10.41 -6.29 6.54
CA ASN A 94 -9.04 -6.65 6.21
C ASN A 94 -8.71 -8.07 6.69
N SER A 95 -7.64 -8.69 6.21
CA SER A 95 -7.27 -10.05 6.59
C SER A 95 -6.45 -10.14 7.89
N SER A 96 -6.15 -9.02 8.58
CA SER A 96 -5.23 -9.08 9.74
C SER A 96 -5.80 -9.77 10.99
N TRP A 97 -7.13 -9.94 11.06
CA TRP A 97 -7.80 -10.55 12.21
C TRP A 97 -7.85 -12.08 12.16
N ILE A 98 -7.63 -12.70 10.99
CA ILE A 98 -7.54 -14.16 10.86
C ILE A 98 -6.09 -14.62 11.03
N ARG A 99 -5.90 -15.84 11.55
CA ARG A 99 -4.57 -16.41 11.84
C ARG A 99 -3.64 -16.39 10.62
N SER A 100 -4.16 -16.73 9.44
CA SER A 100 -3.42 -16.83 8.18
C SER A 100 -3.01 -15.47 7.59
N ARG A 101 -3.66 -14.38 8.02
CA ARG A 101 -3.48 -13.02 7.48
C ARG A 101 -3.75 -12.87 5.99
N LYS A 102 -4.36 -13.86 5.35
CA LYS A 102 -4.64 -13.91 3.91
C LYS A 102 -6.04 -14.46 3.66
N PHE A 103 -6.61 -14.13 2.52
CA PHE A 103 -7.87 -14.67 2.03
C PHE A 103 -7.69 -15.19 0.60
N LYS A 104 -8.48 -16.20 0.24
CA LYS A 104 -8.73 -16.62 -1.14
C LYS A 104 -10.15 -16.23 -1.55
N ILE A 105 -10.36 -15.94 -2.83
CA ILE A 105 -11.70 -15.83 -3.40
C ILE A 105 -11.99 -17.14 -4.12
N SER A 106 -13.21 -17.63 -3.99
CA SER A 106 -13.68 -18.77 -4.78
C SER A 106 -15.01 -18.48 -5.46
N ALA A 107 -15.17 -19.05 -6.64
CA ALA A 107 -16.37 -19.03 -7.45
C ALA A 107 -16.97 -20.43 -7.48
N LYS A 108 -18.21 -20.58 -6.98
CA LYS A 108 -18.93 -21.87 -6.94
C LYS A 108 -20.30 -21.77 -7.58
N VAL A 109 -20.82 -22.87 -8.09
CA VAL A 109 -22.20 -22.92 -8.59
C VAL A 109 -23.19 -22.75 -7.43
N ALA A 110 -24.19 -21.88 -7.61
CA ALA A 110 -25.27 -21.74 -6.63
C ALA A 110 -26.11 -23.02 -6.57
N GLN A 111 -26.40 -23.50 -5.34
CA GLN A 111 -27.16 -24.73 -5.11
C GLN A 111 -28.50 -24.72 -5.87
N GLY A 112 -28.83 -25.83 -6.51
CA GLY A 112 -30.10 -26.02 -7.22
C GLY A 112 -30.25 -25.29 -8.56
N ASN A 113 -29.23 -24.57 -9.04
CA ASN A 113 -29.32 -23.79 -10.28
C ASN A 113 -28.83 -24.55 -11.53
N TYR A 114 -28.16 -25.69 -11.39
CA TYR A 114 -27.62 -26.45 -12.51
C TYR A 114 -27.64 -27.95 -12.23
N HIS A 115 -28.21 -28.73 -13.14
CA HIS A 115 -28.36 -30.19 -13.04
C HIS A 115 -27.52 -30.95 -14.09
N GLY A 116 -26.53 -30.28 -14.69
CA GLY A 116 -25.62 -30.91 -15.66
C GLY A 116 -24.39 -31.53 -15.00
N VAL A 117 -23.31 -31.63 -15.77
CA VAL A 117 -22.00 -32.18 -15.31
C VAL A 117 -21.47 -31.39 -14.11
N ARG A 118 -20.82 -32.05 -13.15
CA ARG A 118 -20.17 -31.34 -12.03
C ARG A 118 -19.23 -30.24 -12.55
N ILE A 119 -19.46 -29.02 -12.11
CA ILE A 119 -18.55 -27.88 -12.33
C ILE A 119 -17.79 -27.68 -11.02
N CYS A 120 -16.46 -27.83 -11.08
CA CYS A 120 -15.60 -27.62 -9.92
C CYS A 120 -15.47 -26.13 -9.60
N GLU A 121 -15.23 -25.81 -8.33
CA GLU A 121 -15.04 -24.44 -7.87
C GLU A 121 -13.71 -23.88 -8.39
N ALA A 122 -13.72 -22.61 -8.80
CA ALA A 122 -12.48 -21.90 -9.09
C ALA A 122 -11.98 -21.23 -7.80
N ILE A 123 -10.68 -21.24 -7.55
CA ILE A 123 -10.06 -20.66 -6.36
C ILE A 123 -8.87 -19.80 -6.79
N THR A 124 -8.78 -18.58 -6.27
CA THR A 124 -7.63 -17.72 -6.51
C THR A 124 -6.43 -18.16 -5.67
N GLU A 125 -5.24 -17.76 -6.10
CA GLU A 125 -4.12 -17.60 -5.16
C GLU A 125 -4.54 -16.69 -4.01
N ALA A 126 -3.94 -16.86 -2.84
CA ALA A 126 -4.32 -16.02 -1.72
C ALA A 126 -3.45 -14.79 -1.57
N PHE A 127 -4.10 -13.78 -1.03
CA PHE A 127 -3.55 -12.45 -0.93
C PHE A 127 -3.93 -11.80 0.39
N VAL A 128 -3.16 -10.77 0.75
CA VAL A 128 -3.40 -9.98 1.95
C VAL A 128 -4.41 -8.89 1.60
N VAL A 129 -5.52 -8.83 2.34
CA VAL A 129 -6.47 -7.74 2.25
C VAL A 129 -6.12 -6.71 3.30
N LYS A 130 -5.75 -5.50 2.87
CA LYS A 130 -5.36 -4.41 3.77
C LYS A 130 -6.53 -3.47 3.99
N ASP A 131 -6.62 -2.95 5.21
CA ASP A 131 -7.51 -1.83 5.51
C ASP A 131 -7.07 -0.61 4.69
N HIS A 132 -8.04 0.13 4.13
CA HIS A 132 -7.82 1.39 3.43
C HIS A 132 -7.03 2.40 4.29
N ARG A 133 -7.11 2.31 5.62
CA ARG A 133 -6.25 3.08 6.53
C ARG A 133 -4.76 2.94 6.18
N GLY A 134 -4.32 1.73 5.83
CA GLY A 134 -2.92 1.46 5.46
C GLY A 134 -2.46 2.28 4.26
N GLU A 135 -3.32 2.44 3.24
CA GLU A 135 -3.06 3.25 2.04
C GLU A 135 -2.95 4.73 2.39
N LEU A 136 -3.91 5.27 3.14
CA LEU A 136 -3.90 6.67 3.56
C LEU A 136 -2.65 7.03 4.35
N TYR A 137 -2.13 6.11 5.17
CA TYR A 137 -0.95 6.33 6.01
C TYR A 137 0.37 5.87 5.38
N LYS A 138 0.39 5.44 4.11
CA LYS A 138 1.63 5.01 3.44
C LYS A 138 2.69 6.10 3.46
N LYS A 139 3.92 5.71 3.79
CA LYS A 139 5.10 6.58 3.72
C LYS A 139 5.55 6.62 2.26
N HIS A 140 5.68 7.81 1.68
CA HIS A 140 6.13 7.94 0.30
C HIS A 140 7.58 7.49 0.14
N HIS A 141 7.89 6.81 -0.95
CA HIS A 141 9.25 6.40 -1.28
C HIS A 141 9.46 6.60 -2.78
N PRO A 142 10.21 7.62 -3.22
CA PRO A 142 10.91 8.62 -2.40
C PRO A 142 9.96 9.70 -1.84
N GLN A 143 10.41 10.41 -0.81
CA GLN A 143 9.69 11.55 -0.24
C GLN A 143 9.77 12.77 -1.17
N MET A 144 8.76 13.63 -1.10
CA MET A 144 8.73 14.94 -1.74
C MET A 144 8.91 16.05 -0.70
N LEU A 145 9.41 17.21 -1.13
CA LEU A 145 9.67 18.35 -0.23
C LEU A 145 8.36 18.85 0.42
N GLU A 146 7.28 18.81 -0.35
CA GLU A 146 5.95 19.27 -0.01
C GLU A 146 5.15 18.26 0.81
N ASP A 147 5.65 17.02 0.97
CA ASP A 147 5.01 16.02 1.80
C ASP A 147 4.87 16.53 3.23
N GLU A 148 3.74 16.26 3.87
CA GLU A 148 3.55 16.56 5.29
C GLU A 148 4.56 15.78 6.14
N VAL A 149 5.07 16.38 7.21
CA VAL A 149 6.14 15.80 8.03
C VAL A 149 5.78 14.46 8.68
N TRP A 150 4.48 14.17 8.83
CA TRP A 150 4.04 12.85 9.27
C TRP A 150 4.25 11.76 8.23
N ARG A 151 4.60 12.05 6.98
CA ARG A 151 5.01 11.05 5.97
C ARG A 151 6.42 10.52 6.21
N LEU A 152 7.20 11.12 7.11
CA LEU A 152 8.49 10.59 7.54
C LEU A 152 8.32 9.34 8.42
N GLU A 153 9.37 8.53 8.48
CA GLU A 153 9.39 7.35 9.33
C GLU A 153 9.34 7.77 10.81
N LYS A 154 8.77 6.92 11.67
CA LYS A 154 8.64 7.15 13.12
C LYS A 154 7.79 8.35 13.56
N ILE A 155 7.27 9.14 12.62
CA ILE A 155 6.31 10.21 12.88
C ILE A 155 4.92 9.75 12.41
N GLY A 156 3.93 9.68 13.29
CA GLY A 156 2.55 9.32 12.93
C GLY A 156 1.67 10.55 12.71
N ARG A 157 0.69 10.49 11.79
CA ARG A 157 -0.22 11.62 11.47
C ARG A 157 -0.94 12.22 12.66
N SER A 158 -1.31 11.40 13.64
CA SER A 158 -1.95 11.85 14.89
C SER A 158 -1.02 11.71 16.10
N GLY A 159 0.27 11.46 15.86
CA GLY A 159 1.26 11.20 16.89
C GLY A 159 1.76 12.45 17.61
N THR A 160 2.39 12.26 18.76
CA THR A 160 2.92 13.35 19.60
C THR A 160 3.98 14.16 18.88
N PHE A 161 4.92 13.52 18.16
CA PHE A 161 5.95 14.22 17.39
C PHE A 161 5.36 15.12 16.31
N TYR A 162 4.34 14.66 15.57
CA TYR A 162 3.68 15.47 14.55
C TYR A 162 3.08 16.74 15.16
N LYS A 163 2.37 16.62 16.29
CA LYS A 163 1.79 17.76 17.00
C LYS A 163 2.87 18.77 17.46
N LYS A 164 3.99 18.29 18.01
CA LYS A 164 5.09 19.16 18.45
C LYS A 164 5.77 19.90 17.28
N LEU A 165 6.02 19.19 16.18
CA LEU A 165 6.63 19.76 14.98
C LEU A 165 5.73 20.82 14.36
N THR A 166 4.45 20.50 14.14
CA THR A 166 3.47 21.43 13.57
C THR A 166 3.23 22.66 14.45
N ALA A 167 3.17 22.50 15.77
CA ALA A 167 3.11 23.62 16.72
C ALA A 167 4.35 24.52 16.64
N SER A 168 5.50 23.98 16.23
CA SER A 168 6.75 24.73 16.00
C SER A 168 6.89 25.23 14.56
N GLY A 169 5.83 25.15 13.75
CA GLY A 169 5.83 25.59 12.35
C GLY A 169 6.44 24.61 11.34
N ILE A 170 6.87 23.43 11.77
CA ILE A 170 7.48 22.40 10.91
C ILE A 170 6.37 21.51 10.38
N LYS A 171 5.87 21.82 9.18
CA LYS A 171 4.70 21.14 8.60
C LYS A 171 5.09 20.18 7.47
N THR A 172 6.12 20.50 6.71
CA THR A 172 6.56 19.73 5.54
C THR A 172 7.89 19.00 5.77
N VAL A 173 8.21 18.03 4.91
CA VAL A 173 9.53 17.39 4.86
C VAL A 173 10.63 18.43 4.59
N GLN A 174 10.35 19.43 3.74
CA GLN A 174 11.28 20.53 3.51
C GLN A 174 11.57 21.34 4.78
N ASP A 175 10.55 21.71 5.55
CA ASP A 175 10.73 22.46 6.80
C ASP A 175 11.55 21.65 7.80
N PHE A 176 11.29 20.34 7.88
CA PHE A 176 12.02 19.44 8.76
C PHE A 176 13.49 19.34 8.37
N LEU A 177 13.79 19.16 7.08
CA LEU A 177 15.16 19.10 6.57
C LEU A 177 15.90 20.43 6.74
N LYS A 178 15.25 21.57 6.46
CA LYS A 178 15.79 22.91 6.75
C LYS A 178 16.18 23.03 8.22
N MET A 179 15.27 22.68 9.12
CA MET A 179 15.56 22.74 10.55
C MET A 179 16.72 21.82 10.96
N SER A 180 16.80 20.63 10.35
CA SER A 180 17.89 19.69 10.64
C SER A 180 19.28 20.21 10.25
N ILE A 181 19.35 21.17 9.33
CA ILE A 181 20.60 21.81 8.90
C ILE A 181 20.86 23.11 9.68
N VAL A 182 19.85 23.96 9.82
CA VAL A 182 20.03 25.32 10.34
C VAL A 182 20.12 25.35 11.87
N GLU A 183 19.28 24.60 12.60
CA GLU A 183 19.36 24.53 14.07
C GLU A 183 19.06 23.10 14.60
N PRO A 184 19.92 22.11 14.32
CA PRO A 184 19.68 20.69 14.65
C PRO A 184 19.34 20.46 16.13
N GLN A 185 19.98 21.20 17.05
CA GLN A 185 19.75 21.08 18.49
C GLN A 185 18.34 21.54 18.91
N LYS A 186 17.80 22.58 18.25
CA LYS A 186 16.43 23.03 18.51
C LYS A 186 15.41 22.02 17.98
N LEU A 187 15.66 21.42 16.82
CA LEU A 187 14.82 20.34 16.30
C LEU A 187 14.80 19.13 17.27
N ARG A 188 15.96 18.74 17.79
CA ARG A 188 16.08 17.70 18.83
C ARG A 188 15.28 18.06 20.08
N ARG A 189 15.37 19.31 20.56
CA ARG A 189 14.62 19.79 21.71
C ARG A 189 13.10 19.77 21.49
N ILE A 190 12.63 20.14 20.29
CA ILE A 190 11.20 20.09 19.93
C ILE A 190 10.67 18.65 20.03
N LEU A 191 11.40 17.67 19.49
CA LEU A 191 11.01 16.26 19.55
C LEU A 191 11.09 15.72 20.99
N GLY A 192 12.12 16.14 21.72
CA GLY A 192 12.35 15.82 23.12
C GLY A 192 12.79 14.37 23.33
N THR A 193 12.86 13.96 24.60
CA THR A 193 13.38 12.65 25.04
C THR A 193 12.58 11.44 24.53
N GLY A 194 11.34 11.64 24.09
CA GLY A 194 10.55 10.57 23.49
C GLY A 194 11.14 10.07 22.16
N MET A 195 11.93 10.88 21.47
CA MET A 195 12.59 10.52 20.22
C MET A 195 13.95 9.87 20.53
N SER A 196 13.98 8.54 20.60
CA SER A 196 15.23 7.80 20.77
C SER A 196 16.19 8.01 19.59
N GLU A 197 17.48 7.78 19.81
CA GLU A 197 18.51 7.96 18.79
C GLU A 197 18.25 7.10 17.54
N LYS A 198 17.82 5.85 17.74
CA LYS A 198 17.44 4.95 16.64
C LYS A 198 16.26 5.49 15.83
N MET A 199 15.28 6.11 16.48
CA MET A 199 14.13 6.70 15.78
C MET A 199 14.54 7.95 15.03
N TRP A 200 15.39 8.79 15.63
CA TRP A 200 15.96 9.96 14.98
C TRP A 200 16.70 9.60 13.71
N GLU A 201 17.65 8.67 13.78
CA GLU A 201 18.46 8.25 12.64
C GLU A 201 17.61 7.70 11.50
N ALA A 202 16.60 6.87 11.81
CA ALA A 202 15.66 6.39 10.81
C ALA A 202 14.88 7.54 10.13
N THR A 203 14.44 8.51 10.93
CA THR A 203 13.68 9.68 10.43
C THR A 203 14.53 10.55 9.52
N ILE A 204 15.75 10.90 9.94
CA ILE A 204 16.68 11.73 9.15
C ILE A 204 17.11 11.00 7.89
N LYS A 205 17.46 9.71 7.99
CA LYS A 205 17.84 8.89 6.83
C LYS A 205 16.71 8.87 5.81
N HIS A 206 15.47 8.63 6.24
CA HIS A 206 14.32 8.63 5.35
C HIS A 206 14.05 10.01 4.74
N ALA A 207 14.09 11.08 5.52
CA ALA A 207 13.93 12.44 5.02
C ALA A 207 14.99 12.80 3.96
N ARG A 208 16.23 12.34 4.12
CA ARG A 208 17.33 12.57 3.15
C ARG A 208 17.17 11.81 1.83
N THR A 209 16.25 10.84 1.74
CA THR A 209 15.89 10.23 0.45
C THR A 209 14.99 11.12 -0.41
N CYS A 210 14.56 12.26 0.12
CA CYS A 210 13.70 13.22 -0.57
C CYS A 210 14.32 13.70 -1.88
N ILE A 211 13.52 13.74 -2.95
CA ILE A 211 13.93 14.35 -4.21
C ILE A 211 13.88 15.88 -4.04
N MET A 212 15.04 16.53 -4.01
CA MET A 212 15.16 17.97 -3.75
C MET A 212 15.05 18.84 -5.02
N GLY A 213 15.07 18.21 -6.20
CA GLY A 213 15.12 18.92 -7.49
C GLY A 213 16.37 19.80 -7.64
N ASN A 214 16.34 20.71 -8.62
CA ASN A 214 17.50 21.54 -9.00
C ASN A 214 17.35 23.02 -8.59
N LYS A 215 16.39 23.33 -7.71
CA LYS A 215 16.15 24.71 -7.27
C LYS A 215 17.30 25.16 -6.34
N LEU A 216 17.86 26.33 -6.62
CA LEU A 216 18.88 26.97 -5.79
C LEU A 216 18.40 28.35 -5.33
N TYR A 217 18.76 28.70 -4.11
CA TYR A 217 18.52 30.02 -3.52
C TYR A 217 19.84 30.78 -3.43
N ILE A 218 19.81 32.08 -3.70
CA ILE A 218 21.00 32.92 -3.71
C ILE A 218 20.85 33.99 -2.63
N PHE A 219 21.77 34.01 -1.68
CA PHE A 219 21.93 35.09 -0.72
C PHE A 219 23.11 35.96 -1.12
N ARG A 220 22.89 37.29 -1.20
CA ARG A 220 23.93 38.27 -1.54
C ARG A 220 24.22 39.14 -0.32
N GLY A 221 25.44 39.04 0.19
CA GLY A 221 26.00 39.95 1.18
C GLY A 221 26.98 40.94 0.54
N PRO A 222 27.54 41.88 1.32
CA PRO A 222 28.43 42.93 0.81
C PRO A 222 29.63 42.42 0.00
N ASN A 223 30.28 41.34 0.46
CA ASN A 223 31.42 40.70 -0.20
C ASN A 223 31.23 39.19 -0.39
N SER A 224 29.98 38.72 -0.36
CA SER A 224 29.68 37.29 -0.44
C SER A 224 28.44 36.94 -1.24
N ILE A 225 28.49 35.82 -1.95
CA ILE A 225 27.36 35.22 -2.65
C ILE A 225 27.27 33.76 -2.21
N ILE A 226 26.18 33.37 -1.57
CA ILE A 226 25.96 32.02 -1.07
C ILE A 226 24.83 31.37 -1.88
N PHE A 227 25.09 30.19 -2.40
CA PHE A 227 24.14 29.33 -3.10
C PHE A 227 23.70 28.22 -2.15
N LEU A 228 22.40 28.15 -1.90
CA LEU A 228 21.78 27.17 -1.01
C LEU A 228 20.85 26.24 -1.80
N ASN A 229 20.79 24.98 -1.42
CA ASN A 229 19.73 24.08 -1.91
C ASN A 229 18.40 24.33 -1.15
N PRO A 230 17.29 23.66 -1.50
CA PRO A 230 15.98 23.89 -0.89
C PRO A 230 15.88 23.57 0.60
N ILE A 231 16.89 22.92 1.18
CA ILE A 231 16.97 22.60 2.60
C ILE A 231 17.99 23.48 3.34
N CYS A 232 18.39 24.60 2.72
CA CYS A 232 19.36 25.56 3.27
C CYS A 232 20.78 25.00 3.46
N GLN A 233 21.13 23.90 2.80
CA GLN A 233 22.52 23.44 2.75
C GLN A 233 23.31 24.31 1.77
N VAL A 234 24.49 24.76 2.17
CA VAL A 234 25.40 25.49 1.29
C VAL A 234 25.91 24.57 0.20
N VAL A 235 25.65 24.93 -1.07
CA VAL A 235 26.17 24.25 -2.27
C VAL A 235 27.48 24.90 -2.72
N ARG A 236 27.51 26.24 -2.69
CA ARG A 236 28.66 27.06 -3.10
C ARG A 236 28.62 28.39 -2.37
N ALA A 237 29.78 28.91 -1.99
CA ALA A 237 29.92 30.27 -1.50
C ALA A 237 31.05 30.97 -2.26
N THR A 238 30.84 32.21 -2.67
CA THR A 238 31.89 33.09 -3.18
C THR A 238 32.11 34.18 -2.14
N ILE A 239 33.31 34.29 -1.59
CA ILE A 239 33.67 35.26 -0.54
C ILE A 239 34.94 35.97 -0.98
N ASN A 240 34.92 37.30 -1.06
CA ASN A 240 36.06 38.12 -1.52
C ASN A 240 36.65 37.63 -2.87
N GLY A 241 35.79 37.20 -3.80
CA GLY A 241 36.19 36.68 -5.11
C GLY A 241 36.67 35.22 -5.12
N GLN A 242 36.89 34.59 -3.97
CA GLN A 242 37.24 33.17 -3.86
C GLN A 242 35.99 32.30 -3.77
N THR A 243 35.99 31.15 -4.45
CA THR A 243 34.84 30.22 -4.47
C THR A 243 35.13 28.96 -3.67
N PHE A 244 34.20 28.61 -2.78
CA PHE A 244 34.22 27.44 -1.91
C PHE A 244 33.02 26.55 -2.25
N LEU A 245 33.23 25.24 -2.40
CA LEU A 245 32.14 24.27 -2.57
C LEU A 245 31.81 23.60 -1.24
N THR A 246 30.64 22.97 -1.13
CA THR A 246 30.22 22.25 0.09
C THR A 246 31.28 21.30 0.64
N ARG A 247 31.98 20.57 -0.25
CA ARG A 247 33.03 19.61 0.10
C ARG A 247 34.28 20.26 0.70
N ASP A 248 34.47 21.55 0.45
CA ASP A 248 35.63 22.33 0.90
C ASP A 248 35.31 23.14 2.16
N LEU A 249 34.04 23.15 2.60
CA LEU A 249 33.61 23.84 3.81
C LEU A 249 33.70 22.89 5.00
N PRO A 250 34.28 23.31 6.14
CA PRO A 250 34.33 22.48 7.34
C PRO A 250 32.90 22.10 7.74
N ASN A 251 32.69 20.81 8.05
CA ASN A 251 31.43 20.33 8.60
C ASN A 251 31.14 21.12 9.89
N LEU A 252 30.19 22.05 9.84
CA LEU A 252 29.74 22.85 11.00
C LEU A 252 28.92 22.02 12.01
N ASN A 253 29.01 20.69 11.96
CA ASN A 253 28.39 19.80 12.94
C ASN A 253 29.34 19.64 14.13
N GLY A 254 29.34 20.66 14.99
CA GLY A 254 29.70 20.53 16.40
C GLY A 254 28.51 20.07 17.23
#